data_AF-A0A7K3S9T1-F1
#
_entry.id   AF-A0A7K3S9T1-F1
#
_cell.length_a   1.000
_cell.length_b   1.000
_cell.length_c   1.000
_cell.angle_alpha   90.00
_cell.angle_beta   90.00
_cell.angle_gamma   90.00
#
_symmetry.space_group_name_H-M   'P 1'
#
loop_
_entity.id
_entity.type
_entity.pdbx_description
1 polymer ?
#
loop_
_entity_poly.entity_id
_entity_poly.type
_entity_poly.pdbx_seq_one_letter_code
_entity_poly.pdbx_strand_id
1 'polypeptide(L)'
;ALTRALPGRRVHTGPLTGSDHVVRGPERAALRASGAIAVDMESAATLRTALCHGPRPVAAVRVVVDAPEHELVRIGTVRGGISAFRVLRAVLPAFYEWHRSLLLPRR
;
A
#
# COMPACT_ATOMS: atom_id res chain seq x y z
N ALA A 1 4.43 12.98 -6.75
CA ALA A 1 3.23 13.39 -5.97
C ALA A 1 3.31 12.92 -4.52
N LEU A 2 3.45 11.61 -4.24
CA LEU A 2 3.45 11.08 -2.87
C LEU A 2 4.56 11.63 -1.96
N THR A 3 5.82 11.70 -2.43
CA THR A 3 6.92 12.30 -1.64
C THR A 3 6.67 13.76 -1.29
N ARG A 4 5.99 14.52 -2.17
CA ARG A 4 5.55 15.89 -1.88
C ARG A 4 4.39 15.93 -0.88
N ALA A 5 3.44 15.00 -1.00
CA ALA A 5 2.27 14.90 -0.12
C ALA A 5 2.62 14.43 1.30
N LEU A 6 3.75 13.74 1.46
CA LEU A 6 4.20 13.14 2.71
C LEU A 6 5.60 13.64 3.10
N PRO A 7 5.78 14.96 3.35
CA PRO A 7 7.09 15.52 3.69
C PRO A 7 7.64 14.86 4.97
N GLY A 8 8.93 14.55 4.95
CA GLY A 8 9.62 13.88 6.06
C GLY A 8 9.26 12.39 6.23
N ARG A 9 8.46 11.79 5.33
CA ARG A 9 8.23 10.34 5.31
C ARG A 9 8.90 9.69 4.11
N ARG A 10 9.41 8.48 4.33
CA ARG A 10 9.98 7.65 3.27
C ARG A 10 8.87 6.93 2.52
N VAL A 11 8.88 7.03 1.19
CA VAL A 11 8.00 6.26 0.32
C VAL A 11 8.83 5.11 -0.25
N HIS A 12 8.36 3.89 -0.07
CA HIS A 12 8.96 2.68 -0.64
C HIS A 12 8.16 2.26 -1.86
N THR A 13 8.87 1.89 -2.94
CA THR A 13 8.27 1.42 -4.19
C THR A 13 8.88 0.09 -4.58
N GLY A 14 8.05 -0.87 -4.95
CA GLY A 14 8.47 -2.22 -5.27
C GLY A 14 7.26 -3.18 -5.30
N PRO A 15 7.50 -4.49 -5.45
CA PRO A 15 6.44 -5.48 -5.52
C PRO A 15 5.58 -5.52 -4.24
N LEU A 16 4.26 -5.39 -4.42
CA LEU A 16 3.24 -5.59 -3.40
C LEU A 16 2.53 -6.93 -3.66
N THR A 17 2.78 -7.91 -2.81
CA THR A 17 2.25 -9.26 -2.97
C THR A 17 0.90 -9.40 -2.27
N GLY A 18 -0.05 -10.10 -2.88
CA GLY A 18 -1.33 -10.42 -2.25
C GLY A 18 -1.27 -11.74 -1.49
N SER A 19 -1.92 -11.80 -0.32
CA SER A 19 -2.22 -13.03 0.42
C SER A 19 -3.72 -13.13 0.70
N ASP A 20 -4.24 -14.33 0.92
CA ASP A 20 -5.61 -14.56 1.40
C ASP A 20 -5.70 -14.62 2.94
N HIS A 21 -4.57 -14.48 3.64
CA HIS A 21 -4.48 -14.51 5.09
C HIS A 21 -3.40 -13.57 5.64
N VAL A 22 -3.38 -13.39 6.97
CA VAL A 22 -2.33 -12.62 7.64
C VAL A 22 -1.05 -13.44 7.69
N VAL A 23 -0.05 -13.01 6.92
CA VAL A 23 1.26 -13.65 6.84
C VAL A 23 2.09 -13.37 8.11
N ARG A 24 2.75 -14.41 8.65
CA ARG A 24 3.58 -14.32 9.87
C ARG A 24 4.85 -15.15 9.75
N GLY A 25 5.83 -14.88 10.62
CA GLY A 25 6.99 -15.73 10.83
C GLY A 25 7.76 -16.09 9.53
N PRO A 26 8.14 -17.37 9.32
CA PRO A 26 8.97 -17.80 8.19
C PRO A 26 8.41 -17.45 6.80
N GLU A 27 7.09 -17.44 6.64
CA GLU A 27 6.46 -17.09 5.37
C GLU A 27 6.78 -15.63 4.97
N ARG A 28 6.84 -14.70 5.93
CA ARG A 28 7.23 -13.31 5.69
C ARG A 28 8.67 -13.23 5.14
N ALA A 29 9.57 -14.06 5.65
CA ALA A 29 10.95 -14.13 5.16
C ALA A 29 11.03 -14.70 3.73
N ALA A 30 10.24 -15.73 3.43
CA ALA A 30 10.14 -16.29 2.08
C ALA A 30 9.62 -15.25 1.06
N LEU A 31 8.56 -14.50 1.41
CA LEU A 31 8.03 -13.43 0.57
C LEU A 31 9.02 -12.26 0.41
N ARG A 32 9.77 -11.93 1.46
CA ARG A 32 10.85 -10.93 1.37
C ARG A 32 11.95 -11.38 0.40
N ALA A 33 12.32 -12.66 0.44
CA ALA A 33 13.33 -13.25 -0.42
C ALA A 33 12.89 -13.32 -1.89
N SER A 34 11.59 -13.44 -2.17
CA SER A 34 11.04 -13.34 -3.54
C SER A 34 10.98 -11.90 -4.07
N GLY A 35 11.37 -10.91 -3.26
CA GLY A 35 11.45 -9.51 -3.65
C GLY A 35 10.23 -8.67 -3.27
N ALA A 36 9.25 -9.23 -2.54
CA ALA A 36 8.15 -8.45 -2.01
C ALA A 36 8.67 -7.38 -1.03
N ILE A 37 8.20 -6.15 -1.18
CA ILE A 37 8.45 -5.08 -0.21
C ILE A 37 7.33 -4.93 0.81
N ALA A 38 6.15 -5.46 0.48
CA ALA A 38 4.96 -5.46 1.31
C ALA A 38 4.02 -6.59 0.89
N VAL A 39 3.17 -6.99 1.83
CA VAL A 39 2.12 -7.99 1.62
C VAL A 39 0.82 -7.41 2.16
N ASP A 40 -0.27 -7.53 1.41
CA ASP A 40 -1.62 -7.20 1.89
C ASP A 40 -2.65 -8.19 1.36
N MET A 41 -3.92 -8.01 1.74
CA MET A 41 -4.98 -8.94 1.36
C MET A 41 -5.85 -8.46 0.20
N GLU A 42 -5.91 -7.15 -0.06
CA GLU A 42 -6.91 -6.57 -0.96
C GLU A 42 -6.34 -6.04 -2.28
N SER A 43 -5.07 -5.62 -2.37
CA SER A 43 -4.60 -4.87 -3.54
C SER A 43 -4.46 -5.76 -4.76
N ALA A 44 -3.96 -6.98 -4.60
CA ALA A 44 -3.88 -7.94 -5.70
C ALA A 44 -5.29 -8.34 -6.20
N ALA A 45 -6.23 -8.54 -5.28
CA ALA A 45 -7.63 -8.82 -5.63
C ALA A 45 -8.27 -7.63 -6.37
N THR A 46 -8.10 -6.41 -5.86
CA THR A 46 -8.59 -5.18 -6.48
C THR A 46 -8.03 -5.00 -7.90
N LEU A 47 -6.72 -5.23 -8.09
CA LEU A 47 -6.10 -5.16 -9.41
C LEU A 47 -6.68 -6.19 -10.37
N ARG A 48 -6.83 -7.46 -9.94
CA ARG A 48 -7.42 -8.50 -10.78
C ARG A 48 -8.85 -8.14 -11.20
N THR A 49 -9.70 -7.75 -10.25
CA THR A 49 -11.07 -7.33 -10.53
C THR A 49 -11.12 -6.13 -11.49
N ALA A 50 -10.26 -5.13 -11.27
CA ALA A 50 -10.14 -3.97 -12.17
C ALA A 50 -9.83 -4.40 -13.61
N LEU A 51 -8.87 -5.31 -13.79
CA LEU A 51 -8.44 -5.79 -15.10
C LEU A 51 -9.47 -6.71 -15.79
N CYS A 52 -10.31 -7.42 -15.03
CA CYS A 52 -11.43 -8.19 -15.59
C CYS A 52 -12.42 -7.32 -16.38
N HIS A 53 -12.48 -6.02 -16.08
CA HIS A 53 -13.33 -5.06 -16.77
C HIS A 53 -12.55 -4.21 -17.81
N GLY A 54 -11.43 -4.72 -18.31
CA GLY A 54 -10.61 -4.09 -19.35
C GLY A 54 -9.45 -3.24 -18.83
N PRO A 55 -8.51 -2.84 -19.73
CA PRO A 55 -7.33 -2.09 -19.36
C PRO A 55 -7.69 -0.76 -18.69
N ARG A 56 -7.22 -0.57 -17.45
CA ARG A 56 -7.40 0.68 -16.71
C ARG A 56 -6.18 0.97 -15.84
N PRO A 57 -5.82 2.25 -15.67
CA PRO A 57 -4.78 2.61 -14.72
C PRO A 57 -5.19 2.23 -13.30
N VAL A 58 -4.29 1.57 -12.57
CA VAL A 58 -4.47 1.22 -11.15
C VAL A 58 -3.24 1.67 -10.39
N ALA A 59 -3.45 2.21 -9.19
CA ALA A 59 -2.40 2.55 -8.25
C ALA A 59 -2.79 2.05 -6.86
N ALA A 60 -1.80 1.57 -6.09
CA ALA A 60 -1.99 1.15 -4.71
C ALA A 60 -0.94 1.84 -3.83
N VAL A 61 -1.37 2.34 -2.67
CA VAL A 61 -0.48 2.83 -1.62
C VAL A 61 -0.93 2.21 -0.32
N ARG A 62 0.02 1.60 0.39
CA ARG A 62 -0.22 0.99 1.70
C ARG A 62 0.57 1.73 2.77
N VAL A 63 -0.08 1.95 3.89
CA VAL A 63 0.56 2.44 5.12
C VAL A 63 0.71 1.25 6.03
N VAL A 64 1.94 0.75 6.15
CA VAL A 64 2.25 -0.46 6.91
C VAL A 64 2.38 -0.11 8.40
N VAL A 65 1.67 -0.84 9.25
CA VAL A 65 1.66 -0.62 10.71
C VAL A 65 2.32 -1.77 11.46
N ASP A 66 2.29 -2.98 10.90
CA ASP A 66 2.96 -4.15 11.43
C ASP A 66 4.36 -4.33 10.79
N ALA A 67 5.38 -4.32 11.64
CA ALA A 67 6.76 -4.63 11.26
C ALA A 67 7.15 -5.98 11.87
N PRO A 68 8.21 -6.66 11.38
CA PRO A 68 8.66 -7.94 11.94
C PRO A 68 8.87 -7.90 13.47
N GLU A 69 9.22 -6.73 14.01
CA GLU A 69 9.46 -6.50 15.43
C GLU A 69 8.16 -6.21 16.22
N HIS A 70 7.02 -6.03 15.54
CA HIS A 70 5.73 -5.66 16.11
C HIS A 70 4.60 -6.49 15.47
N GLU A 71 4.62 -7.80 15.69
CA GLU A 71 3.49 -8.66 15.32
C GLU A 71 2.21 -8.13 16.00
N LEU A 72 1.09 -8.13 15.27
CA LEU A 72 -0.23 -7.55 15.60
C LEU A 72 -0.89 -8.12 16.89
N VAL A 73 -0.23 -7.98 18.03
CA VAL A 73 -0.72 -8.33 19.36
C VAL A 73 -0.12 -7.36 20.38
N ARG A 74 -0.69 -6.15 20.50
CA ARG A 74 -0.79 -5.40 21.78
C ARG A 74 -1.46 -4.05 21.57
N ILE A 75 -2.18 -3.63 22.61
CA ILE A 75 -3.00 -2.42 22.83
C ILE A 75 -2.34 -1.06 22.46
N GLY A 76 -1.14 -1.04 21.87
CA GLY A 76 -0.55 0.13 21.19
C GLY A 76 -1.19 0.49 19.84
N THR A 77 -2.11 -0.35 19.33
CA THR A 77 -2.78 -0.24 18.02
C THR A 77 -3.59 1.05 17.81
N VAL A 78 -4.04 1.73 18.87
CA VAL A 78 -4.84 2.96 18.69
C VAL A 78 -3.99 4.11 18.15
N ARG A 79 -2.79 4.35 18.72
CA ARG A 79 -1.90 5.43 18.25
C ARG A 79 -1.29 5.09 16.89
N GLY A 80 -0.89 3.83 16.68
CA GLY A 80 -0.41 3.33 15.39
C GLY A 80 -1.46 3.46 14.29
N GLY A 81 -2.70 3.03 14.58
CA GLY A 81 -3.83 3.13 13.67
C GLY A 81 -4.23 4.57 13.34
N ILE A 82 -4.28 5.47 14.33
CA ILE A 82 -4.54 6.91 14.09
C ILE A 82 -3.45 7.53 13.22
N SER A 83 -2.18 7.22 13.49
CA SER A 83 -1.06 7.70 12.66
C SER A 83 -1.18 7.19 11.23
N ALA A 84 -1.46 5.90 11.05
CA ALA A 84 -1.64 5.29 9.74
C ALA A 84 -2.81 5.91 8.97
N PHE A 85 -3.94 6.13 9.65
CA PHE A 85 -5.10 6.79 9.07
C PHE A 85 -4.80 8.24 8.66
N ARG A 86 -4.06 9.00 9.47
CA ARG A 86 -3.62 10.36 9.11
C ARG A 86 -2.73 10.37 7.87
N VAL A 87 -1.79 9.42 7.77
CA VAL A 87 -0.94 9.26 6.57
C VAL A 87 -1.80 8.88 5.36
N LEU A 88 -2.73 7.94 5.52
CA LEU A 88 -3.63 7.53 4.44
C LEU A 88 -4.47 8.70 3.92
N ARG A 89 -5.01 9.54 4.82
CA ARG A 89 -5.73 10.76 4.43
C ARG A 89 -4.87 11.75 3.66
N ALA A 90 -3.60 11.90 4.05
CA ALA A 90 -2.66 12.80 3.36
C ALA A 90 -2.29 12.31 1.95
N VAL A 91 -2.48 11.02 1.65
CA VAL A 91 -2.23 10.42 0.34
C VAL A 91 -3.35 10.71 -0.67
N LEU A 92 -4.59 10.93 -0.23
CA LEU A 92 -5.76 11.10 -1.11
C LEU A 92 -5.60 12.20 -2.18
N PRO A 93 -5.11 13.42 -1.87
CA PRO A 93 -4.92 14.46 -2.88
C PRO A 93 -4.00 14.03 -4.03
N ALA A 94 -2.96 13.23 -3.75
CA ALA A 94 -2.06 12.71 -4.77
C ALA A 94 -2.74 11.71 -5.71
N PHE A 95 -3.68 10.90 -5.19
CA PHE A 95 -4.51 10.02 -6.03
C PHE A 95 -5.46 10.82 -6.92
N TYR A 96 -6.07 11.89 -6.41
CA TYR A 96 -6.93 12.76 -7.23
C TYR A 96 -6.14 13.51 -8.30
N GLU A 97 -4.93 13.99 -7.99
CA GLU A 97 -4.01 14.59 -8.97
C GLU A 97 -3.64 13.57 -10.05
N TRP A 98 -3.25 12.36 -9.65
CA TRP A 98 -2.94 11.28 -10.59
C TRP A 98 -4.15 10.93 -11.47
N HIS A 99 -5.33 10.72 -10.89
CA HIS A 99 -6.54 10.40 -11.64
C HIS A 99 -6.87 11.48 -12.68
N ARG A 100 -6.80 12.77 -12.31
CA ARG A 100 -7.01 13.87 -13.26
C ARG A 100 -5.97 13.88 -14.38
N SER A 101 -4.72 13.52 -14.09
CA SER A 101 -3.67 13.46 -15.11
C SER A 101 -3.91 12.38 -16.18
N LEU A 102 -4.69 11.34 -15.87
CA LEU A 102 -5.05 10.28 -16.82
C LEU A 102 -6.09 10.73 -17.84
N LEU A 103 -6.89 11.75 -17.51
CA LEU A 103 -7.95 12.28 -18.37
C LEU A 103 -7.41 13.32 -19.38
N LEU A 104 -6.18 13.78 -19.19
CA LEU A 104 -5.53 14.70 -20.11
C LEU A 104 -4.80 13.89 -21.19
N PRO A 105 -4.89 14.27 -22.48
CA PRO A 105 -4.02 13.70 -23.50
C PRO A 105 -2.57 13.83 -23.05
N ARG A 106 -1.82 12.71 -23.07
CA ARG A 106 -0.38 12.75 -22.79
C ARG A 106 0.25 13.66 -23.86
N ARG A 107 0.80 14.80 -23.44
CA ARG A 107 1.63 15.66 -24.30
C ARG A 107 2.96 14.98 -24.58
#